data_AF-A0A1F8XIC7-F1
#
_entry.id   AF-A0A1F8XIC7-F1
#
_cell.length_a   1.000
_cell.length_b   1.000
_cell.length_c   1.000
_cell.angle_alpha   90.00
_cell.angle_beta   90.00
_cell.angle_gamma   90.00
#
_symmetry.space_group_name_H-M   'P 1'
#
loop_
_entity.id
_entity.type
_entity.pdbx_description
1 polymer ?
#
loop_
_entity_poly.entity_id
_entity_poly.type
_entity_poly.pdbx_seq_one_letter_code
_entity_poly.pdbx_strand_id
1 'polypeptide(L)'
;MSHERTLTPLPGVTVPAIHFAPVVQVATRIATAAQKKESVDWSGIRRSTIYKSLSMLEEMDLISRRSKSIFVKVECYAFALDSDRRIEIARKAALKWPMFSTFIKILTTVSSQHISLKRLAQRLSADCDVEWKPATVETNVKIMLDWARHLELAPGIHAYAQRGRFNGLRDDGSMSLF
;
A
#
# COMPACT_ATOMS: atom_id res chain seq x y z
N MET A 1 31.22 -15.48 29.76
CA MET A 1 29.83 -15.93 29.53
C MET A 1 29.22 -14.99 28.52
N SER A 2 29.25 -15.37 27.25
CA SER A 2 28.74 -14.55 26.15
C SER A 2 27.23 -14.77 26.05
N HIS A 3 26.44 -13.75 26.35
CA HIS A 3 25.00 -13.79 26.11
C HIS A 3 24.78 -13.74 24.60
N GLU A 4 24.60 -14.91 24.01
CA GLU A 4 24.05 -15.08 22.68
C GLU A 4 22.63 -14.50 22.71
N ARG A 5 22.49 -13.26 22.22
CA ARG A 5 21.17 -12.68 21.98
C ARG A 5 20.54 -13.48 20.86
N THR A 6 19.72 -14.44 21.22
CA THR A 6 18.78 -15.07 20.29
C THR A 6 17.90 -13.95 19.74
N LEU A 7 18.21 -13.47 18.54
CA LEU A 7 17.33 -12.62 17.76
C LEU A 7 16.13 -13.50 17.38
N THR A 8 15.12 -13.55 18.24
CA THR A 8 13.80 -14.00 17.84
C THR A 8 13.40 -13.15 16.64
N PRO A 9 13.09 -13.74 15.47
CA PRO A 9 12.56 -12.97 14.36
C PRO A 9 11.31 -12.27 14.86
N LEU A 10 11.31 -10.94 14.86
CA LEU A 10 10.09 -10.17 15.08
C LEU A 10 9.01 -10.77 14.16
N PRO A 11 7.78 -11.04 14.64
CA PRO A 11 6.68 -11.42 13.77
C PRO A 11 6.70 -10.49 12.57
N GLY A 12 6.83 -11.05 11.36
CA GLY A 12 7.12 -10.28 10.16
C GLY A 12 6.20 -9.07 10.08
N VAL A 13 6.77 -7.87 10.21
CA VAL A 13 5.96 -6.65 10.26
C VAL A 13 5.35 -6.45 8.88
N THR A 14 4.08 -6.77 8.72
CA THR A 14 3.35 -6.52 7.47
C THR A 14 3.00 -5.02 7.39
N VAL A 15 3.66 -4.34 6.47
CA VAL A 15 3.32 -2.99 6.02
C VAL A 15 3.32 -2.94 4.49
N PRO A 16 2.55 -2.03 3.87
CA PRO A 16 2.65 -1.85 2.44
C PRO A 16 4.07 -1.45 2.05
N ALA A 17 4.67 -2.23 1.15
CA ALA A 17 6.08 -2.10 0.74
C ALA A 17 6.29 -1.14 -0.44
N ILE A 18 5.19 -0.65 -1.02
CA ILE A 18 5.15 0.25 -2.19
C ILE A 18 3.86 1.08 -2.15
N HIS A 19 3.87 2.25 -2.79
CA HIS A 19 2.69 3.09 -3.01
C HIS A 19 1.56 2.31 -3.69
N PHE A 20 0.33 2.78 -3.54
CA PHE A 20 -0.87 2.04 -3.94
C PHE A 20 -1.01 1.90 -5.47
N ALA A 21 -0.77 2.98 -6.22
CA ALA A 21 -0.98 3.00 -7.67
C ALA A 21 -0.22 1.90 -8.45
N PRO A 22 1.06 1.60 -8.18
CA PRO A 22 1.75 0.45 -8.77
C PRO A 22 1.07 -0.90 -8.52
N VAL A 23 0.45 -1.10 -7.36
CA VAL A 23 -0.28 -2.34 -7.03
C VAL A 23 -1.49 -2.51 -7.94
N VAL A 24 -2.26 -1.43 -8.13
CA VAL A 24 -3.40 -1.37 -9.05
C VAL A 24 -2.95 -1.60 -10.50
N GLN A 25 -1.86 -0.95 -10.92
CA GLN A 25 -1.31 -1.12 -12.27
C GLN A 25 -0.95 -2.58 -12.55
N VAL A 26 -0.24 -3.23 -11.63
CA VAL A 26 0.14 -4.64 -11.77
C VAL A 26 -1.08 -5.56 -11.76
N ALA A 27 -2.04 -5.33 -10.86
CA ALA A 27 -3.30 -6.09 -10.82
C ALA A 27 -4.09 -6.00 -12.13
N THR A 28 -4.17 -4.79 -12.71
CA THR A 28 -4.85 -4.54 -13.98
C THR A 28 -4.20 -5.32 -15.11
N ARG A 29 -2.86 -5.32 -15.18
CA ARG A 29 -2.13 -6.06 -16.22
C ARG A 29 -2.30 -7.57 -16.10
N ILE A 30 -2.20 -8.13 -14.90
CA ILE A 30 -2.39 -9.58 -14.71
C ILE A 30 -3.83 -10.00 -14.98
N ALA A 31 -4.83 -9.22 -14.55
CA ALA A 31 -6.24 -9.53 -14.75
C ALA A 31 -6.60 -9.47 -16.25
N THR A 32 -6.13 -8.43 -16.95
CA THR A 32 -6.34 -8.29 -18.39
C THR A 32 -5.69 -9.42 -19.18
N ALA A 33 -4.43 -9.76 -18.88
CA ALA A 33 -3.73 -10.86 -19.56
C ALA A 33 -4.41 -12.20 -19.29
N ALA A 34 -4.89 -12.44 -18.05
CA ALA A 34 -5.62 -13.65 -17.70
C ALA A 34 -6.96 -13.77 -18.45
N GLN A 35 -7.70 -12.67 -18.61
CA GLN A 35 -8.94 -12.64 -19.41
C GLN A 35 -8.66 -12.94 -20.89
N LYS A 36 -7.58 -12.38 -21.43
CA LYS A 36 -7.18 -12.58 -22.84
C LYS A 36 -6.44 -13.89 -23.10
N LYS A 37 -6.08 -14.64 -22.05
CA LYS A 37 -5.24 -15.85 -22.13
C LYS A 37 -3.87 -15.58 -22.77
N GLU A 38 -3.30 -14.43 -22.48
CA GLU A 38 -2.02 -13.95 -23.02
C GLU A 38 -0.94 -13.87 -21.93
N SER A 39 0.31 -13.67 -22.33
CA SER A 39 1.38 -13.32 -21.40
C SER A 39 1.18 -11.89 -20.88
N VAL A 40 1.60 -11.64 -19.64
CA VAL A 40 1.53 -10.29 -19.06
C VAL A 40 2.62 -9.43 -19.69
N ASP A 41 2.23 -8.32 -20.30
CA ASP A 41 3.19 -7.30 -20.73
C ASP A 41 3.71 -6.54 -19.51
N TRP A 42 5.03 -6.58 -19.27
CA TRP A 42 5.70 -5.88 -18.18
C TRP A 42 6.42 -4.60 -18.63
N SER A 43 6.30 -4.22 -19.90
CA SER A 43 6.94 -3.03 -20.47
C SER A 43 6.68 -1.78 -19.63
N GLY A 44 7.73 -0.97 -19.43
CA GLY A 44 7.64 0.28 -18.67
C GLY A 44 7.55 0.14 -17.13
N ILE A 45 7.50 -1.08 -16.57
CA ILE A 45 7.48 -1.29 -15.10
C ILE A 45 8.83 -1.86 -14.64
N ARG A 46 9.44 -1.22 -13.63
CA ARG A 46 10.68 -1.71 -13.02
C ARG A 46 10.43 -3.07 -12.34
N ARG A 47 11.39 -3.99 -12.47
CA ARG A 47 11.32 -5.34 -11.87
C ARG A 47 11.04 -5.32 -10.36
N SER A 48 11.64 -4.39 -9.63
CA SER A 48 11.40 -4.23 -8.18
C SER A 48 9.96 -3.79 -7.87
N THR A 49 9.37 -2.92 -8.69
CA THR A 49 7.96 -2.51 -8.60
C THR A 49 7.03 -3.69 -8.85
N ILE A 50 7.33 -4.52 -9.86
CA ILE A 50 6.55 -5.74 -10.14
C ILE A 50 6.57 -6.66 -8.92
N TYR A 51 7.74 -7.01 -8.38
CA TYR A 51 7.82 -7.94 -7.26
C TYR A 51 7.15 -7.41 -5.99
N LYS A 52 7.35 -6.13 -5.65
CA LYS A 52 6.69 -5.52 -4.49
C LYS A 52 5.18 -5.52 -4.66
N SER A 53 4.69 -5.17 -5.84
CA SER A 53 3.25 -5.16 -6.13
C SER A 53 2.66 -6.57 -6.07
N LEU A 54 3.34 -7.57 -6.65
CA LEU A 54 2.90 -8.97 -6.57
C LEU A 54 2.88 -9.47 -5.12
N SER A 55 3.87 -9.13 -4.30
CA SER A 55 3.83 -9.47 -2.87
C SER A 55 2.66 -8.80 -2.15
N MET A 56 2.34 -7.53 -2.47
CA MET A 56 1.16 -6.87 -1.90
C MET A 56 -0.15 -7.51 -2.35
N LEU A 57 -0.26 -7.92 -3.62
CA LEU A 57 -1.46 -8.62 -4.12
C LEU A 57 -1.63 -9.98 -3.45
N GLU A 58 -0.54 -10.68 -3.13
CA GLU A 58 -0.56 -11.94 -2.39
C GLU A 58 -0.95 -11.73 -0.93
N GLU A 59 -0.42 -10.68 -0.29
CA GLU A 59 -0.78 -10.29 1.09
C GLU A 59 -2.25 -9.88 1.23
N MET A 60 -2.84 -9.28 0.18
CA MET A 60 -4.27 -8.97 0.11
C MET A 60 -5.13 -10.17 -0.31
N ASP A 61 -4.53 -11.35 -0.47
CA ASP A 61 -5.18 -12.59 -0.91
C ASP A 61 -5.84 -12.51 -2.30
N LEU A 62 -5.33 -11.66 -3.20
CA LEU A 62 -5.87 -11.49 -4.56
C LEU A 62 -5.22 -12.43 -5.57
N ILE A 63 -3.99 -12.86 -5.31
CA ILE A 63 -3.27 -13.79 -6.16
C ILE A 63 -2.61 -14.89 -5.33
N SER A 64 -2.14 -15.92 -6.02
CA SER A 64 -1.19 -16.88 -5.45
C SER A 64 -0.09 -17.16 -6.46
N ARG A 65 1.17 -16.93 -6.07
CA ARG A 65 2.31 -17.21 -6.94
C ARG A 65 2.70 -18.69 -6.86
N ARG A 66 2.95 -19.28 -8.02
CA ARG A 66 3.50 -20.63 -8.18
C ARG A 66 4.81 -20.52 -8.95
N SER A 67 5.62 -21.58 -8.94
CA SER A 67 6.96 -21.58 -9.56
C SER A 67 7.00 -21.12 -11.01
N LYS A 68 5.92 -21.35 -11.78
CA LYS A 68 5.82 -20.99 -13.21
C LYS A 68 4.57 -20.20 -13.59
N SER A 69 3.75 -19.80 -12.62
CA SER A 69 2.47 -19.14 -12.93
C SER A 69 1.97 -18.27 -11.78
N ILE A 70 1.06 -17.36 -12.10
CA ILE A 70 0.31 -16.57 -11.13
C ILE A 70 -1.14 -17.01 -11.24
N PHE A 71 -1.72 -17.49 -10.14
CA PHE A 71 -3.15 -17.77 -10.06
C PHE A 71 -3.88 -16.48 -9.67
N VAL A 72 -4.75 -15.98 -10.55
CA VAL A 72 -5.55 -14.76 -10.34
C VAL A 72 -6.90 -15.16 -9.75
N LYS A 73 -7.20 -14.72 -8.53
CA LYS A 73 -8.48 -15.01 -7.86
C LYS A 73 -9.59 -14.09 -8.37
N VAL A 74 -10.84 -14.48 -8.17
CA VAL A 74 -12.04 -13.70 -8.59
C VAL A 74 -11.98 -12.27 -8.06
N GLU A 75 -11.60 -12.10 -6.80
CA GLU A 75 -11.52 -10.79 -6.14
C GLU A 75 -10.45 -9.87 -6.76
N CYS A 76 -9.40 -10.43 -7.37
CA CYS A 76 -8.41 -9.65 -8.10
C CYS A 76 -9.00 -8.97 -9.34
N TYR A 77 -9.98 -9.58 -10.02
CA TYR A 77 -10.64 -8.96 -11.17
C TYR A 77 -11.48 -7.77 -10.72
N ALA A 78 -12.22 -7.91 -9.61
CA ALA A 78 -12.95 -6.79 -9.02
C ALA A 78 -12.01 -5.67 -8.58
N PHE A 79 -10.92 -5.99 -7.87
CA PHE A 79 -9.91 -5.01 -7.48
C PHE A 79 -9.27 -4.29 -8.68
N ALA A 80 -9.01 -5.03 -9.76
CA ALA A 80 -8.37 -4.49 -10.96
C ALA A 80 -9.30 -3.60 -11.78
N LEU A 81 -10.53 -4.04 -12.04
CA LEU A 81 -11.38 -3.51 -13.11
C LEU A 81 -12.56 -2.66 -12.60
N ASP A 82 -12.82 -2.63 -11.30
CA ASP A 82 -13.92 -1.88 -10.69
C ASP A 82 -13.36 -0.92 -9.64
N SER A 83 -13.51 0.39 -9.85
CA SER A 83 -12.93 1.43 -8.99
C SER A 83 -13.50 1.42 -7.57
N ASP A 84 -14.80 1.16 -7.44
CA ASP A 84 -15.50 1.26 -6.15
C ASP A 84 -15.17 0.03 -5.31
N ARG A 85 -15.23 -1.15 -5.93
CA ARG A 85 -14.84 -2.40 -5.28
C ARG A 85 -13.35 -2.45 -4.96
N ARG A 86 -12.49 -1.81 -5.76
CA ARG A 86 -11.06 -1.71 -5.48
C ARG A 86 -10.78 -1.09 -4.12
N ILE A 87 -11.42 0.04 -3.82
CA ILE A 87 -11.23 0.74 -2.55
C ILE A 87 -11.73 -0.14 -1.41
N GLU A 88 -12.91 -0.73 -1.54
CA GLU A 88 -13.47 -1.63 -0.52
C GLU A 88 -12.55 -2.82 -0.20
N ILE A 89 -12.12 -3.55 -1.24
CA ILE A 89 -11.25 -4.73 -1.13
C ILE A 89 -9.93 -4.36 -0.45
N ALA A 90 -9.28 -3.30 -0.94
CA ALA A 90 -7.98 -2.88 -0.42
C ALA A 90 -8.09 -2.32 1.01
N ARG A 91 -9.15 -1.58 1.33
CA ARG A 91 -9.44 -1.09 2.68
C ARG A 91 -9.61 -2.25 3.65
N LYS A 92 -10.42 -3.25 3.28
CA LYS A 92 -10.66 -4.45 4.09
C LYS A 92 -9.38 -5.25 4.32
N ALA A 93 -8.52 -5.37 3.31
CA ALA A 93 -7.24 -6.05 3.46
C ALA A 93 -6.26 -5.24 4.34
N ALA A 94 -6.08 -3.96 4.06
CA ALA A 94 -5.10 -3.13 4.74
C ALA A 94 -5.38 -2.94 6.24
N LEU A 95 -6.65 -2.87 6.64
CA LEU A 95 -7.04 -2.78 8.06
C LEU A 95 -6.75 -4.06 8.87
N LYS A 96 -6.44 -5.19 8.22
CA LYS A 96 -5.96 -6.39 8.90
C LYS A 96 -4.48 -6.30 9.27
N TRP A 97 -3.72 -5.39 8.67
CA TRP A 97 -2.30 -5.21 8.97
C TRP A 97 -2.15 -4.39 10.27
N PRO A 98 -1.61 -4.97 11.35
CA PRO A 98 -1.63 -4.32 12.66
C PRO A 98 -0.97 -2.94 12.66
N MET A 99 0.18 -2.82 12.01
CA MET A 99 0.90 -1.55 11.94
C MET A 99 0.18 -0.49 11.11
N PHE A 100 -0.44 -0.88 9.99
CA PHE A 100 -1.24 0.06 9.20
C PHE A 100 -2.44 0.56 10.01
N SER A 101 -3.13 -0.33 10.73
CA SER A 101 -4.23 0.04 11.62
C SER A 101 -3.80 0.95 12.76
N THR A 102 -2.63 0.71 13.36
CA THR A 102 -2.03 1.64 14.33
C THR A 102 -1.72 2.99 13.69
N PHE A 103 -1.17 3.00 12.47
CA PHE A 103 -0.91 4.23 11.73
C PHE A 103 -2.19 5.06 11.47
N ILE A 104 -3.30 4.42 11.11
CA ILE A 104 -4.60 5.11 10.96
C ILE A 104 -5.06 5.71 12.29
N LYS A 105 -4.93 4.98 13.41
CA LYS A 105 -5.26 5.52 14.76
C LYS A 105 -4.43 6.76 15.07
N ILE A 106 -3.11 6.71 14.81
CA ILE A 106 -2.22 7.86 14.98
C ILE A 106 -2.74 9.05 14.17
N LEU A 107 -3.03 8.88 12.87
CA LEU A 107 -3.55 9.96 12.02
C LEU A 107 -4.85 10.57 12.56
N THR A 108 -5.77 9.74 13.08
CA THR A 108 -7.02 10.21 13.70
C THR A 108 -6.76 11.10 14.91
N THR A 109 -5.79 10.77 15.77
CA THR A 109 -5.46 11.61 16.95
C THR A 109 -4.88 12.98 16.60
N VAL A 110 -4.37 13.16 15.38
CA VAL A 110 -3.75 14.40 14.89
C VAL A 110 -4.48 14.96 13.66
N SER A 111 -5.75 14.62 13.48
CA SER A 111 -6.54 14.93 12.28
C SER A 111 -6.65 16.43 11.96
N SER A 112 -6.56 17.30 12.97
CA SER A 112 -6.58 18.76 12.84
C SER A 112 -5.20 19.42 12.97
N GLN A 113 -4.12 18.64 13.11
CA GLN A 113 -2.78 19.15 13.40
C GLN A 113 -1.81 18.88 12.25
N HIS A 114 -1.09 19.93 11.81
CA HIS A 114 0.03 19.75 10.90
C HIS A 114 1.17 19.01 11.63
N ILE A 115 1.38 17.75 11.27
CA ILE A 115 2.45 16.90 11.78
C ILE A 115 3.42 16.57 10.64
N SER A 116 4.73 16.67 10.92
CA SER A 116 5.74 16.29 9.94
C SER A 116 5.84 14.77 9.82
N LEU A 117 6.27 14.28 8.65
CA LEU A 117 6.52 12.85 8.42
C LEU A 117 7.52 12.26 9.44
N LYS A 118 8.54 13.04 9.83
CA LYS A 118 9.50 12.65 10.86
C LYS A 118 8.83 12.40 12.22
N ARG A 119 7.88 13.25 12.61
CA ARG A 119 7.17 13.10 13.90
C ARG A 119 6.13 11.97 13.85
N LEU A 120 5.49 11.76 12.70
CA LEU A 120 4.66 10.58 12.46
C LEU A 120 5.48 9.28 12.55
N ALA A 121 6.67 9.26 11.96
CA ALA A 121 7.61 8.13 12.04
C ALA A 121 8.01 7.81 13.48
N GLN A 122 8.36 8.83 14.27
CA GLN A 122 8.70 8.66 15.69
C GLN A 122 7.54 8.07 16.50
N ARG A 123 6.30 8.56 16.28
CA ARG A 123 5.12 8.02 16.95
C ARG A 123 4.85 6.57 16.55
N LEU A 124 4.90 6.26 15.27
CA LEU A 124 4.66 4.90 14.79
C LEU A 124 5.69 3.90 15.36
N SER A 125 6.98 4.25 15.36
CA SER A 125 8.02 3.40 15.94
C SER A 125 7.81 3.17 17.44
N ALA A 126 7.37 4.20 18.18
CA ALA A 126 7.07 4.07 19.60
C ALA A 126 5.84 3.20 19.86
N ASP A 127 4.75 3.40 19.12
CA ASP A 127 3.49 2.67 19.32
C ASP A 127 3.56 1.21 18.85
N CYS A 128 4.49 0.88 17.95
CA CYS A 128 4.68 -0.47 17.41
C CYS A 128 5.93 -1.19 17.94
N ASP A 129 6.72 -0.57 18.81
CA ASP A 129 7.97 -1.10 19.36
C ASP A 129 8.94 -1.63 18.29
N VAL A 130 9.23 -0.80 17.27
CA VAL A 130 10.08 -1.22 16.13
C VAL A 130 11.32 -0.34 15.96
N GLU A 131 12.49 -0.97 16.01
CA GLU A 131 13.81 -0.35 15.83
C GLU A 131 14.22 -0.25 14.35
N TRP A 132 13.44 0.49 13.58
CA TRP A 132 13.79 0.78 12.19
C TRP A 132 14.76 1.96 12.05
N LYS A 133 15.64 1.89 11.05
CA LYS A 133 16.47 3.06 10.66
C LYS A 133 15.54 4.24 10.30
N PRO A 134 15.88 5.49 10.67
CA PRO A 134 14.99 6.64 10.44
C PRO A 134 14.50 6.79 9.00
N ALA A 135 15.38 6.56 8.01
CA ALA A 135 15.02 6.63 6.58
C ALA A 135 14.02 5.53 6.16
N THR A 136 14.09 4.36 6.78
CA THR A 136 13.14 3.25 6.55
C THR A 136 11.77 3.62 7.10
N VAL A 137 11.70 4.16 8.32
CA VAL A 137 10.42 4.56 8.94
C VAL A 137 9.76 5.66 8.13
N GLU A 138 10.51 6.68 7.70
CA GLU A 138 9.97 7.78 6.90
C GLU A 138 9.42 7.28 5.56
N THR A 139 10.12 6.34 4.92
CA THR A 139 9.65 5.70 3.69
C THR A 139 8.35 4.93 3.92
N ASN A 140 8.28 4.13 4.98
CA ASN A 140 7.08 3.37 5.32
C ASN A 140 5.90 4.30 5.64
N VAL A 141 6.12 5.38 6.39
CA VAL A 141 5.08 6.38 6.70
C VAL A 141 4.58 7.06 5.44
N LYS A 142 5.44 7.42 4.48
CA LYS A 142 5.03 7.98 3.18
C LYS A 142 4.12 7.01 2.43
N ILE A 143 4.51 5.75 2.37
CA ILE A 143 3.75 4.70 1.70
C ILE A 143 2.41 4.47 2.41
N MET A 144 2.38 4.34 3.74
CA MET A 144 1.14 4.15 4.48
C MET A 144 0.21 5.36 4.39
N LEU A 145 0.75 6.59 4.34
CA LEU A 145 -0.04 7.79 4.12
C LEU A 145 -0.65 7.83 2.71
N ASP A 146 0.11 7.41 1.69
CA ASP A 146 -0.40 7.25 0.33
C ASP A 146 -1.56 6.25 0.27
N TRP A 147 -1.39 5.07 0.89
CA TRP A 147 -2.46 4.09 1.01
C TRP A 147 -3.66 4.64 1.78
N ALA A 148 -3.45 5.29 2.93
CA ALA A 148 -4.53 5.85 3.73
C ALA A 148 -5.36 6.87 2.94
N ARG A 149 -4.73 7.66 2.06
CA ARG A 149 -5.44 8.61 1.18
C ARG A 149 -6.24 7.88 0.10
N HIS A 150 -5.62 6.94 -0.60
CA HIS A 150 -6.30 6.15 -1.65
C HIS A 150 -7.45 5.31 -1.11
N LEU A 151 -7.38 4.89 0.15
CA LEU A 151 -8.40 4.10 0.82
C LEU A 151 -9.41 4.94 1.58
N GLU A 152 -9.34 6.27 1.49
CA GLU A 152 -10.20 7.24 2.21
C GLU A 152 -10.20 7.03 3.74
N LEU A 153 -9.07 6.59 4.28
CA LEU A 153 -8.83 6.39 5.70
C LEU A 153 -8.02 7.53 6.34
N ALA A 154 -7.39 8.39 5.55
CA ALA A 154 -6.65 9.55 6.05
C ALA A 154 -7.63 10.67 6.47
N PRO A 155 -7.67 11.07 7.76
CA PRO A 155 -8.64 12.04 8.26
C PRO A 155 -8.18 13.48 8.12
N GLY A 156 -9.14 14.40 8.05
CA GLY A 156 -8.94 15.85 8.15
C GLY A 156 -7.87 16.37 7.18
N ILE A 157 -6.88 17.11 7.70
CA ILE A 157 -5.85 17.74 6.87
C ILE A 157 -4.90 16.74 6.18
N HIS A 158 -4.92 15.46 6.61
CA HIS A 158 -4.06 14.41 6.06
C HIS A 158 -4.65 13.74 4.81
N ALA A 159 -5.95 13.91 4.57
CA ALA A 159 -6.66 13.39 3.40
C ALA A 159 -6.07 13.90 2.08
N TYR A 160 -5.52 15.11 2.09
CA TYR A 160 -4.97 15.77 0.91
C TYR A 160 -3.44 15.84 0.99
N ALA A 161 -2.77 15.70 -0.16
CA ALA A 161 -1.34 15.96 -0.24
C ALA A 161 -1.08 17.45 -0.06
N GLN A 162 -0.36 17.84 1.00
CA GLN A 162 0.10 19.22 1.17
C GLN A 162 1.27 19.51 0.23
N ARG A 163 0.94 19.75 -1.04
CA ARG A 163 1.64 20.47 -2.13
C ARG A 163 1.32 19.80 -3.48
N GLY A 164 0.50 20.50 -4.27
CA GLY A 164 0.48 20.42 -5.73
C GLY A 164 -0.22 19.19 -6.34
N ARG A 165 -1.45 19.40 -6.83
CA ARG A 165 -2.13 18.61 -7.87
C ARG A 165 -1.89 17.10 -7.82
N PHE A 166 -2.74 16.40 -7.07
CA PHE A 166 -3.28 15.17 -7.63
C PHE A 166 -4.16 15.59 -8.80
N ASN A 167 -3.60 15.60 -10.02
CA ASN A 167 -4.43 15.45 -11.19
C ASN A 167 -5.02 14.03 -11.08
N GLY A 168 -6.22 13.95 -10.52
CA GLY A 168 -7.09 12.82 -10.76
C GLY A 168 -7.21 12.69 -12.27
N LEU A 169 -6.59 11.66 -12.84
CA LEU A 169 -6.99 11.21 -14.15
C LEU A 169 -8.43 10.71 -13.98
N ARG A 170 -9.38 11.49 -14.46
CA ARG A 170 -10.64 10.91 -14.94
C ARG A 170 -10.31 10.19 -16.24
N ASP A 171 -10.96 9.05 -16.47
CA ASP A 171 -10.82 8.25 -17.70
C ASP A 171 -11.28 8.99 -18.98
N ASP A 172 -11.69 10.26 -18.88
CA ASP A 172 -12.09 11.14 -19.99
C ASP A 172 -11.08 12.24 -20.33
N GLY A 173 -9.95 12.33 -19.62
CA GLY A 173 -8.90 13.33 -19.90
C GLY A 173 -9.24 14.77 -19.50
N SER A 174 -10.29 15.00 -18.70
CA SER A 174 -10.63 16.35 -18.21
C SER A 174 -10.01 16.67 -16.84
N MET A 175 -9.54 17.92 -16.64
CA MET A 175 -9.05 18.44 -15.35
C MET A 175 -10.22 18.89 -14.46
N SER A 176 -10.27 18.37 -13.22
CA SER A 176 -11.13 18.92 -12.17
C SER A 176 -10.53 20.23 -11.64
N LEU A 177 -11.27 21.32 -11.80
CA LEU A 177 -10.95 22.63 -11.21
C LEU A 177 -11.70 22.80 -9.89
N PHE A 178 -11.38 22.02 -8.85
CA PHE A 178 -11.60 22.35 -7.43
C PHE A 178 -10.63 21.52 -6.59
#